data_AF-A0A8R1DGE0-F1
#
_entry.id   AF-A0A8R1DGE0-F1
#
_cell.length_a   1.000
_cell.length_b   1.000
_cell.length_c   1.000
_cell.angle_alpha   90.00
_cell.angle_beta   90.00
_cell.angle_gamma   90.00
#
_symmetry.space_group_name_H-M   'P 1'
#
loop_
_entity.id
_entity.type
_entity.pdbx_description
1 polymer ?
#
loop_
_entity_poly.entity_id
_entity_poly.type
_entity_poly.pdbx_seq_one_letter_code
_entity_poly.pdbx_strand_id
1 'polypeptide(L)'
;MEKSSGFRSGHDTGHLSFFMNAGKVRDTRHSWKTTCVSWIEVILQSSIAPIAWLFVVFLDGGYYRCYRSQEFCLINEAILCKNSTIMLSYTSSRSFNSISDNGKYCPPCICVPDPTDASYLEAESQIYAWGLLMITGVAAFLVISCNRMCDKYTLVQRQYVETYKNVETQKFDAVAKVCFFYYC
;
A
#
# COMPACT_ATOMS: atom_id res chain seq x y z
N MET A 1 24.95 48.33 43.72
CA MET A 1 25.54 48.80 42.45
C MET A 1 26.39 47.66 41.90
N GLU A 2 26.28 47.43 40.59
CA GLU A 2 27.16 46.62 39.72
C GLU A 2 27.22 45.09 39.97
N LYS A 3 26.78 44.26 39.02
CA LYS A 3 27.46 43.80 37.77
C LYS A 3 28.79 43.09 38.08
N SER A 4 29.23 42.04 37.41
CA SER A 4 28.74 41.13 36.35
C SER A 4 29.99 40.32 35.96
N SER A 5 29.86 39.00 35.74
CA SER A 5 30.67 38.16 34.81
C SER A 5 30.70 36.72 35.33
N GLY A 6 30.15 35.68 34.70
CA GLY A 6 29.82 35.47 33.29
C GLY A 6 30.81 34.47 32.68
N PHE A 7 30.38 33.22 32.45
CA PHE A 7 30.85 32.40 31.34
C PHE A 7 30.02 31.12 31.15
N ARG A 8 29.22 31.02 30.07
CA ARG A 8 29.27 29.88 29.14
C ARG A 8 28.44 30.12 27.87
N SER A 9 29.19 30.33 26.80
CA SER A 9 29.07 29.72 25.48
C SER A 9 27.67 29.63 24.86
N GLY A 10 27.41 30.58 23.95
CA GLY A 10 26.38 30.43 22.93
C GLY A 10 26.74 29.33 21.93
N HIS A 11 25.71 28.61 21.51
CA HIS A 11 25.73 27.79 20.30
C HIS A 11 24.46 28.15 19.52
N ASP A 12 24.66 28.88 18.43
CA ASP A 12 23.64 29.36 17.51
C ASP A 12 22.89 28.19 16.87
N THR A 13 21.61 28.03 17.23
CA THR A 13 20.64 27.16 16.53
C THR A 13 19.31 27.88 16.25
N GLY A 14 19.33 29.22 16.22
CA GLY A 14 18.13 30.04 16.11
C GLY A 14 17.57 30.26 14.70
N HIS A 15 18.28 29.91 13.63
CA HIS A 15 17.91 30.37 12.28
C HIS A 15 17.29 29.30 11.35
N LEU A 16 17.36 28.01 11.69
CA LEU A 16 16.75 26.93 10.89
C LEU A 16 15.41 26.40 11.44
N SER A 17 15.01 26.80 12.64
CA SER A 17 13.77 26.34 13.28
C SER A 17 12.55 27.22 12.94
N PHE A 18 12.74 28.36 12.27
CA PHE A 18 11.66 29.32 12.00
C PHE A 18 10.88 29.05 10.70
N PHE A 19 11.42 28.28 9.74
CA PHE A 19 10.75 28.02 8.46
C PHE A 19 9.94 26.72 8.38
N MET A 20 9.98 25.87 9.41
CA MET A 20 9.20 24.61 9.47
C MET A 20 7.93 24.69 10.35
N ASN A 21 7.49 25.90 10.70
CA ASN A 21 6.25 26.14 11.42
C ASN A 21 5.39 27.21 10.73
N ALA A 22 5.10 27.02 9.44
CA ALA A 22 3.81 27.46 8.89
C ALA A 22 2.68 26.57 9.46
N GLY A 23 2.61 26.50 10.79
CA GLY A 23 1.69 25.66 11.52
C GLY A 23 0.33 26.33 11.54
N LYS A 24 -0.69 25.65 11.02
CA LYS A 24 -2.10 26.04 11.15
C LYS A 24 -2.41 26.45 12.60
N VAL A 25 -3.06 27.61 12.79
CA VAL A 25 -3.39 28.20 14.10
C VAL A 25 -3.98 27.13 15.03
N ARG A 26 -3.40 26.98 16.24
CA ARG A 26 -3.67 25.85 17.16
C ARG A 26 -5.16 25.64 17.43
N ASP A 27 -5.95 26.71 17.50
CA ASP A 27 -7.39 26.66 17.80
C ASP A 27 -8.26 26.20 16.62
N THR A 28 -7.71 26.16 15.40
CA THR A 28 -8.41 25.67 14.20
C THR A 28 -8.11 24.19 13.90
N ARG A 29 -7.36 23.50 14.77
CA ARG A 29 -7.07 22.07 14.60
C ARG A 29 -8.26 21.22 15.05
N HIS A 30 -8.58 20.22 14.25
CA HIS A 30 -9.59 19.23 14.62
C HIS A 30 -9.12 18.36 15.80
N SER A 31 -10.09 17.78 16.52
CA SER A 31 -9.81 16.80 17.56
C SER A 31 -9.13 15.57 16.96
N TRP A 32 -8.19 14.98 17.70
CA TRP A 32 -7.45 13.78 17.30
C TRP A 32 -8.36 12.65 16.81
N LYS A 33 -9.51 12.45 17.47
CA LYS A 33 -10.49 11.42 17.08
C LYS A 33 -11.05 11.66 15.68
N THR A 34 -11.43 12.89 15.37
CA THR A 34 -11.95 13.28 14.05
C THR A 34 -10.87 13.16 12.97
N THR A 35 -9.63 13.52 13.31
CA THR A 35 -8.48 13.34 12.43
C THR A 35 -8.27 11.87 12.11
N CYS A 36 -8.23 10.97 13.11
CA CYS A 36 -8.05 9.53 12.87
C CYS A 36 -9.15 8.94 11.97
N VAL A 37 -10.42 9.30 12.19
CA VAL A 37 -11.53 8.82 11.35
C VAL A 37 -11.34 9.29 9.90
N SER A 38 -11.04 10.57 9.70
CA SER A 38 -10.78 11.12 8.36
C SER A 38 -9.56 10.47 7.70
N TRP A 39 -8.51 10.15 8.46
CA TRP A 39 -7.34 9.43 7.94
C TRP A 39 -7.68 8.02 7.49
N ILE A 40 -8.50 7.29 8.25
CA ILE A 40 -8.95 5.93 7.87
C ILE A 40 -9.78 5.99 6.58
N GLU A 41 -10.67 6.97 6.43
CA GLU A 41 -11.45 7.16 5.20
C GLU A 41 -10.55 7.37 3.98
N VAL A 42 -9.51 8.22 4.09
CA VAL A 42 -8.55 8.46 3.01
C VAL A 42 -7.77 7.20 2.67
N ILE A 43 -7.30 6.46 3.68
CA ILE A 43 -6.56 5.22 3.47
C ILE A 43 -7.44 4.18 2.75
N LEU A 44 -8.68 4.00 3.21
CA LEU A 44 -9.65 3.08 2.59
C LEU A 44 -9.97 3.45 1.14
N GLN A 45 -10.11 4.74 0.83
CA GLN A 45 -10.36 5.19 -0.54
C GLN A 45 -9.12 4.97 -1.43
N SER A 46 -7.91 5.19 -0.89
CA SER A 46 -6.66 4.99 -1.62
C SER A 46 -6.32 3.51 -1.85
N SER A 47 -6.78 2.60 -0.98
CA SER A 47 -6.45 1.18 -1.04
C SER A 47 -7.26 0.40 -2.08
N ILE A 48 -8.30 0.99 -2.68
CA ILE A 48 -9.14 0.34 -3.69
C ILE A 48 -8.31 -0.11 -4.90
N ALA A 49 -7.47 0.79 -5.43
CA ALA A 49 -6.63 0.50 -6.59
C ALA A 49 -5.58 -0.61 -6.34
N PRO A 50 -4.77 -0.57 -5.27
CA PRO A 50 -3.81 -1.64 -5.00
C PRO A 50 -4.47 -2.97 -4.65
N ILE A 51 -5.63 -2.97 -3.97
CA ILE A 51 -6.39 -4.22 -3.72
C ILE A 51 -6.88 -4.82 -5.05
N ALA A 52 -7.41 -4.01 -5.95
CA ALA A 52 -7.84 -4.46 -7.27
C ALA A 52 -6.66 -5.01 -8.09
N TRP A 53 -5.50 -4.36 -8.03
CA TRP A 53 -4.30 -4.85 -8.71
C TRP A 53 -3.82 -6.19 -8.14
N LEU A 54 -3.75 -6.31 -6.81
CA LEU A 54 -3.39 -7.58 -6.16
C LEU A 54 -4.36 -8.70 -6.53
N PHE A 55 -5.67 -8.41 -6.58
CA PHE A 55 -6.66 -9.39 -7.00
C PHE A 55 -6.38 -9.93 -8.41
N VAL A 56 -6.12 -9.04 -9.38
CA VAL A 56 -5.81 -9.45 -10.77
C VAL A 56 -4.53 -10.29 -10.83
N VAL A 57 -3.49 -9.88 -10.10
CA VAL A 57 -2.21 -10.59 -10.04
C VAL A 57 -2.35 -12.00 -9.44
N PHE A 58 -3.17 -12.16 -8.39
CA PHE A 58 -3.42 -13.47 -7.80
C PHE A 58 -4.34 -14.35 -8.67
N LEU A 59 -5.25 -13.74 -9.42
CA LEU A 59 -6.17 -14.46 -10.32
C LEU A 59 -5.42 -15.05 -11.53
N ASP A 60 -4.44 -14.33 -12.08
CA ASP A 60 -3.52 -14.84 -13.11
C ASP A 60 -2.57 -15.91 -12.55
N GLY A 61 -2.16 -15.79 -11.29
CA GLY A 61 -1.39 -16.82 -10.58
C GLY A 61 0.07 -16.98 -11.01
N GLY A 62 0.50 -16.33 -12.09
CA GLY A 62 1.88 -16.42 -12.60
C GLY A 62 2.94 -15.99 -11.58
N TYR A 63 2.71 -14.87 -10.89
CA TYR A 63 3.62 -14.36 -9.85
C TYR A 63 3.63 -15.24 -8.60
N TYR A 64 2.46 -15.75 -8.19
CA TYR A 64 2.34 -16.66 -7.05
C TYR A 64 3.06 -17.98 -7.31
N ARG A 65 2.89 -18.53 -8.52
CA ARG A 65 3.61 -19.72 -8.99
C ARG A 65 5.12 -19.51 -8.94
N CYS A 66 5.62 -18.38 -9.42
CA CYS A 66 7.05 -18.07 -9.38
C CYS A 66 7.58 -17.87 -7.96
N TYR A 67 6.77 -17.32 -7.05
CA TYR A 67 7.16 -17.12 -5.66
C TYR A 67 7.35 -18.45 -4.92
N ARG A 68 6.46 -19.42 -5.18
CA ARG A 68 6.43 -20.69 -4.45
C ARG A 68 7.05 -21.87 -5.21
N SER A 69 7.43 -21.72 -6.48
CA SER A 69 8.09 -22.78 -7.27
C SER A 69 9.40 -23.26 -6.65
N GLN A 70 10.08 -22.42 -5.87
CA GLN A 70 11.27 -22.82 -5.11
C GLN A 70 11.02 -23.97 -4.12
N GLU A 71 9.81 -24.08 -3.54
CA GLU A 71 9.50 -25.12 -2.55
C GLU A 71 9.36 -26.52 -3.18
N PHE A 72 8.94 -26.57 -4.46
CA PHE A 72 8.68 -27.81 -5.20
C PHE A 72 9.88 -28.24 -6.06
N CYS A 73 10.79 -27.33 -6.39
CA CYS A 73 11.91 -27.57 -7.29
C CYS A 73 13.23 -27.94 -6.57
N LEU A 74 13.19 -28.99 -5.74
CA LEU A 74 14.39 -29.57 -5.13
C LEU A 74 15.25 -30.31 -6.17
N ILE A 75 16.58 -30.21 -6.05
CA ILE A 75 17.51 -30.78 -7.04
C ILE A 75 17.41 -32.31 -7.19
N ASN A 76 16.95 -33.00 -6.14
CA ASN A 76 16.83 -34.46 -6.09
C ASN A 76 15.56 -35.00 -6.75
N GLU A 77 14.51 -34.18 -6.81
CA GLU A 77 13.17 -34.59 -7.25
C GLU A 77 12.84 -34.08 -8.67
N ALA A 78 13.42 -32.94 -9.06
CA ALA A 78 13.14 -32.32 -10.34
C ALA A 78 13.64 -33.14 -11.56
N ILE A 79 12.72 -33.49 -12.46
CA ILE A 79 12.99 -34.29 -13.67
C ILE A 79 14.04 -33.61 -14.57
N LEU A 80 13.97 -32.29 -14.72
CA LEU A 80 14.90 -31.51 -15.54
C LEU A 80 16.33 -31.52 -15.00
N CYS A 81 16.49 -31.63 -13.67
CA CYS A 81 17.79 -31.67 -13.01
C CYS A 81 18.40 -33.08 -12.91
N LYS A 82 17.59 -34.12 -13.12
CA LYS A 82 18.06 -35.50 -13.32
C LYS A 82 18.78 -35.70 -14.66
N ASN A 83 18.45 -34.92 -15.69
CA ASN A 83 19.13 -34.98 -16.97
C ASN A 83 20.49 -34.26 -16.89
N SER A 84 21.58 -35.04 -16.86
CA SER A 84 22.94 -34.56 -16.67
C SER A 84 23.36 -33.50 -17.69
N THR A 85 22.91 -33.60 -18.94
CA THR A 85 23.26 -32.69 -20.03
C THR A 85 22.75 -31.27 -19.79
N ILE A 86 21.51 -31.14 -19.28
CA ILE A 86 20.89 -29.84 -18.99
C ILE A 86 21.53 -29.24 -17.73
N MET A 87 21.75 -30.05 -16.70
CA MET A 87 22.42 -29.62 -15.48
C MET A 87 23.84 -29.10 -15.75
N LEU A 88 24.64 -29.80 -16.57
CA LEU A 88 26.01 -29.43 -16.94
C LEU A 88 26.10 -28.07 -17.64
N SER A 89 25.10 -27.72 -18.45
CA SER A 89 25.01 -26.40 -19.08
C SER A 89 24.82 -25.29 -18.04
N TYR A 90 24.02 -25.54 -17.01
CA TYR A 90 23.71 -24.55 -15.98
C TYR A 90 24.79 -24.45 -14.91
N THR A 91 25.40 -25.54 -14.47
CA THR A 91 26.49 -25.53 -13.46
C THR A 91 27.74 -24.79 -13.96
N SER A 92 27.96 -24.75 -15.28
CA SER A 92 29.03 -23.97 -15.91
C SER A 92 28.79 -22.46 -15.86
N SER A 93 27.55 -22.02 -15.63
CA SER A 93 27.19 -20.60 -15.61
C SER A 93 27.50 -19.95 -14.25
N ARG A 94 28.03 -18.72 -14.26
CA ARG A 94 28.42 -17.99 -13.03
C ARG A 94 27.24 -17.70 -12.08
N SER A 95 26.02 -17.67 -12.60
CA SER A 95 24.77 -17.42 -11.85
C SER A 95 24.18 -18.67 -11.20
N PHE A 96 24.78 -19.85 -11.39
CA PHE A 96 24.27 -21.09 -10.84
C PHE A 96 24.16 -21.06 -9.31
N ASN A 97 25.25 -20.65 -8.63
CA ASN A 97 25.30 -20.66 -7.16
C ASN A 97 24.32 -19.66 -6.52
N SER A 98 23.99 -18.55 -7.19
CA SER A 98 23.03 -17.57 -6.67
C SER A 98 21.58 -18.01 -6.84
N ILE A 99 21.27 -18.74 -7.92
CA ILE A 99 19.90 -19.19 -8.21
C ILE A 99 19.59 -20.52 -7.51
N SER A 100 20.58 -21.41 -7.41
CA SER A 100 20.42 -22.75 -6.83
C SER A 100 20.55 -22.78 -5.30
N ASP A 101 20.85 -21.66 -4.64
CA ASP A 101 21.20 -21.58 -3.21
C ASP A 101 22.21 -22.67 -2.82
N ASN A 102 23.42 -22.60 -3.41
CA ASN A 102 24.49 -23.59 -3.21
C ASN A 102 24.12 -25.04 -3.58
N GLY A 103 23.29 -25.24 -4.61
CA GLY A 103 22.98 -26.58 -5.13
C GLY A 103 21.73 -27.23 -4.53
N LYS A 104 20.90 -26.50 -3.79
CA LYS A 104 19.66 -27.04 -3.19
C LYS A 104 18.49 -27.08 -4.18
N TYR A 105 18.36 -26.02 -4.97
CA TYR A 105 17.23 -25.83 -5.88
C TYR A 105 17.66 -26.01 -7.32
N CYS A 106 16.74 -26.50 -8.16
CA CYS A 106 16.95 -26.71 -9.57
C CYS A 106 16.59 -25.43 -10.38
N PRO A 107 17.56 -24.66 -10.93
CA PRO A 107 17.28 -23.44 -11.68
C PRO A 107 16.31 -23.61 -12.86
N PRO A 108 16.43 -24.64 -13.72
CA PRO A 108 15.52 -24.79 -14.87
C PRO A 108 14.09 -25.17 -14.43
N CYS A 109 13.93 -25.86 -13.29
CA CYS A 109 12.61 -26.18 -12.73
C CYS A 109 11.89 -24.94 -12.19
N ILE A 110 12.62 -23.99 -11.58
CA ILE A 110 12.01 -22.74 -11.08
C ILE A 110 11.40 -21.93 -12.24
N CYS A 111 12.07 -21.92 -13.40
CA CYS A 111 11.61 -21.23 -14.60
C CYS A 111 10.47 -21.96 -15.31
N VAL A 112 10.56 -23.28 -15.40
CA VAL A 112 9.57 -24.15 -16.04
C VAL A 112 9.26 -25.30 -15.06
N PRO A 113 8.33 -25.07 -14.10
CA PRO A 113 7.93 -26.12 -13.18
C PRO A 113 7.13 -27.20 -13.91
N ASP A 114 7.04 -28.37 -13.30
CA ASP A 114 6.22 -29.46 -13.84
C ASP A 114 4.76 -29.00 -13.98
N PRO A 115 4.07 -29.40 -15.07
CA PRO A 115 2.75 -28.87 -15.39
C PRO A 115 1.69 -29.23 -14.34
N THR A 116 1.85 -30.36 -13.65
CA THR A 116 0.98 -30.77 -12.54
C THR A 116 1.08 -29.80 -11.37
N ASP A 117 2.30 -29.51 -10.95
CA ASP A 117 2.56 -28.61 -9.82
C ASP A 117 2.21 -27.18 -10.20
N ALA A 118 2.55 -26.75 -11.42
CA ALA A 118 2.17 -25.46 -11.96
C ALA A 118 0.65 -25.22 -11.86
N SER A 119 -0.15 -26.20 -12.28
CA SER A 119 -1.61 -26.10 -12.23
C SER A 119 -2.17 -26.10 -10.80
N TYR A 120 -1.53 -26.84 -9.89
CA TYR A 120 -1.88 -26.84 -8.46
C TYR A 120 -1.62 -25.47 -7.81
N LEU A 121 -0.43 -24.88 -8.04
CA LEU A 121 -0.09 -23.55 -7.50
C LEU A 121 -0.99 -22.44 -8.07
N GLU A 122 -1.37 -22.55 -9.34
CA GLU A 122 -2.28 -21.60 -9.99
C GLU A 122 -3.71 -21.69 -9.42
N ALA A 123 -4.21 -22.90 -9.17
CA ALA A 123 -5.49 -23.08 -8.49
C ALA A 123 -5.46 -22.54 -7.06
N GLU A 124 -4.35 -22.73 -6.34
CA GLU A 124 -4.15 -22.19 -5.00
C GLU A 124 -4.16 -20.66 -4.98
N SER A 125 -3.50 -20.01 -5.96
CA SER A 125 -3.50 -18.55 -6.07
C SER A 125 -4.90 -17.98 -6.32
N GLN A 126 -5.70 -18.66 -7.15
CA GLN A 126 -7.08 -18.25 -7.43
C GLN A 126 -7.95 -18.32 -6.18
N ILE A 127 -7.76 -19.34 -5.33
CA ILE A 127 -8.44 -19.43 -4.02
C ILE A 127 -8.06 -18.23 -3.14
N TYR A 128 -6.77 -17.88 -3.08
CA TYR A 128 -6.33 -16.68 -2.35
C TYR A 128 -6.90 -15.39 -2.93
N ALA A 129 -7.03 -15.27 -4.26
CA ALA A 129 -7.65 -14.11 -4.90
C ALA A 129 -9.09 -13.90 -4.43
N TRP A 130 -9.91 -14.95 -4.48
CA TRP A 130 -11.30 -14.90 -4.01
C TRP A 130 -11.40 -14.67 -2.51
N GLY A 131 -10.51 -15.29 -1.72
CA GLY A 131 -10.43 -15.06 -0.28
C GLY A 131 -10.15 -13.59 0.05
N LEU A 132 -9.18 -12.97 -0.63
CA LEU A 132 -8.85 -11.55 -0.48
C LEU A 132 -10.03 -10.65 -0.83
N LEU A 133 -10.74 -10.92 -1.93
CA LEU A 133 -11.91 -10.15 -2.35
C LEU A 133 -13.04 -10.24 -1.33
N MET A 134 -13.36 -11.44 -0.85
CA MET A 134 -14.44 -11.64 0.13
C MET A 134 -14.11 -11.00 1.47
N ILE A 135 -12.88 -11.17 1.98
CA ILE A 135 -12.46 -10.57 3.25
C ILE A 135 -12.46 -9.05 3.17
N THR A 136 -11.88 -8.47 2.12
CA THR A 136 -11.85 -7.01 1.95
C THR A 136 -13.25 -6.43 1.72
N GLY A 137 -14.10 -7.12 0.95
CA GLY A 137 -15.49 -6.73 0.72
C GLY A 137 -16.33 -6.74 2.01
N VAL A 138 -16.26 -7.82 2.80
CA VAL A 138 -16.99 -7.91 4.08
C VAL A 138 -16.46 -6.89 5.08
N ALA A 139 -15.13 -6.72 5.18
CA ALA A 139 -14.55 -5.73 6.08
C ALA A 139 -14.98 -4.30 5.71
N ALA A 140 -14.92 -3.93 4.42
CA ALA A 140 -15.38 -2.63 3.95
C ALA A 140 -16.87 -2.42 4.21
N PHE A 141 -17.70 -3.43 3.95
CA PHE A 141 -19.13 -3.39 4.23
C PHE A 141 -19.43 -3.15 5.72
N LEU A 142 -18.75 -3.88 6.62
CA LEU A 142 -18.92 -3.71 8.06
C LEU A 142 -18.49 -2.31 8.52
N VAL A 143 -17.33 -1.82 8.07
CA VAL A 143 -16.84 -0.48 8.43
C VAL A 143 -17.80 0.60 7.95
N ILE A 144 -18.26 0.54 6.70
CA ILE A 144 -19.20 1.51 6.14
C ILE A 144 -20.54 1.45 6.90
N SER A 145 -21.04 0.25 7.18
CA SER A 145 -22.30 0.05 7.90
C SER A 145 -22.22 0.58 9.33
N CYS A 146 -21.13 0.29 10.05
CA CYS A 146 -20.90 0.83 11.39
C CYS A 146 -20.82 2.36 11.37
N ASN A 147 -20.08 2.94 10.42
CA ASN A 147 -19.99 4.40 10.30
C ASN A 147 -21.34 5.04 9.95
N ARG A 148 -22.18 4.36 9.15
CA ARG A 148 -23.53 4.82 8.80
C ARG A 148 -24.50 4.70 9.97
N MET A 149 -24.41 3.64 10.78
CA MET A 149 -25.28 3.43 11.96
C MET A 149 -24.89 4.30 13.15
N CYS A 150 -23.60 4.61 13.31
CA CYS A 150 -23.11 5.50 14.37
C CYS A 150 -23.10 6.99 13.96
N ASP A 151 -23.65 7.32 12.79
CA ASP A 151 -23.78 8.70 12.35
C ASP A 151 -24.85 9.44 13.19
N LYS A 152 -24.62 10.72 13.47
CA LYS A 152 -25.56 11.55 14.24
C LYS A 152 -26.74 12.03 13.40
N TYR A 153 -26.60 12.02 12.07
CA TYR A 153 -27.59 12.55 11.13
C TYR A 153 -28.50 11.44 10.58
N THR A 154 -29.77 11.78 10.32
CA THR A 154 -30.65 10.91 9.53
C THR A 154 -30.25 10.91 8.04
N LEU A 155 -30.71 9.92 7.27
CA LEU A 155 -30.33 9.77 5.86
C LEU A 155 -30.61 11.03 5.02
N VAL A 156 -31.78 11.65 5.19
CA VAL A 156 -32.17 12.87 4.45
C VAL A 156 -31.33 14.07 4.88
N GLN A 157 -31.08 14.23 6.19
CA GLN A 157 -30.22 15.30 6.70
C GLN A 157 -28.79 15.16 6.19
N ARG A 158 -28.27 13.94 6.12
CA ARG A 158 -26.94 13.67 5.57
C ARG A 158 -26.84 14.02 4.09
N GLN A 159 -27.81 13.62 3.28
CA GLN A 159 -27.86 13.96 1.85
C GLN A 159 -27.89 15.48 1.65
N TYR A 160 -28.67 16.20 2.46
CA TYR A 160 -28.71 17.66 2.42
C TYR A 160 -27.35 18.27 2.76
N VAL A 161 -26.69 17.79 3.83
CA VAL A 161 -25.37 18.28 4.24
C VAL A 161 -24.30 18.00 3.19
N GLU A 162 -24.27 16.79 2.61
CA GLU A 162 -23.32 16.45 1.53
C GLU A 162 -23.55 17.31 0.29
N THR A 163 -24.81 17.53 -0.10
CA THR A 163 -25.15 18.41 -1.23
C THR A 163 -24.74 19.86 -0.96
N TYR A 164 -25.02 20.36 0.24
CA TYR A 164 -24.65 21.71 0.65
C TYR A 164 -23.13 21.92 0.57
N LYS A 165 -22.32 20.99 1.11
CA LYS A 165 -20.85 21.05 1.05
C LYS A 165 -20.31 21.09 -0.37
N ASN A 166 -20.87 20.26 -1.26
CA ASN A 166 -20.44 20.21 -2.66
C ASN A 166 -20.75 21.53 -3.39
N VAL A 167 -21.94 22.08 -3.17
CA VAL A 167 -22.35 23.37 -3.77
C VAL A 167 -21.54 24.53 -3.19
N GLU A 168 -21.32 24.57 -1.87
CA GLU A 168 -20.53 25.60 -1.20
C GLU A 168 -19.10 25.64 -1.74
N THR A 169 -18.43 24.48 -1.85
CA THR A 169 -17.07 24.37 -2.38
C THR A 169 -17.00 24.88 -3.82
N GLN A 170 -17.95 24.47 -4.67
CA GLN A 170 -18.00 24.91 -6.06
C GLN A 170 -18.25 26.42 -6.20
N LYS A 171 -19.16 26.99 -5.40
CA LYS A 171 -19.46 28.42 -5.41
C LYS A 171 -18.30 29.24 -4.85
N PHE A 172 -17.68 28.77 -3.78
CA PHE A 172 -16.51 29.42 -3.20
C PHE A 172 -15.35 29.48 -4.21
N ASP A 173 -15.03 28.37 -4.88
CA ASP A 173 -13.99 28.34 -5.91
C ASP A 173 -14.32 29.24 -7.11
N ALA A 174 -15.59 29.32 -7.51
CA ALA A 174 -16.02 30.22 -8.58
C ALA A 174 -15.84 31.70 -8.20
N VAL A 175 -16.23 32.09 -7.00
CA VAL A 175 -16.07 33.46 -6.50
C VAL A 175 -14.58 33.78 -6.30
N ALA A 176 -13.80 32.86 -5.75
CA ALA A 176 -12.37 33.03 -5.56
C ALA A 176 -11.64 33.27 -6.89
N LYS A 177 -12.01 32.53 -7.95
CA LYS A 177 -11.48 32.76 -9.31
C LYS A 177 -11.83 34.14 -9.84
N VAL A 178 -13.06 34.60 -9.68
CA VAL A 178 -13.48 35.93 -10.16
C VAL A 178 -12.79 37.04 -9.39
N CYS A 179 -12.76 36.98 -8.05
CA CYS A 179 -12.02 37.96 -7.24
C CYS A 179 -10.53 38.00 -7.59
N PHE A 180 -9.91 36.84 -7.84
CA PHE A 180 -8.52 36.78 -8.27
C PHE A 180 -8.29 37.49 -9.60
N PHE A 181 -9.19 37.34 -10.58
CA PHE A 181 -9.10 38.03 -11.87
C PHE A 181 -9.37 39.54 -11.81
N TYR A 182 -10.06 40.04 -10.79
CA TYR A 182 -10.36 41.48 -10.64
C TYR A 182 -9.31 42.24 -9.81
N TYR A 183 -8.52 41.54 -8.99
CA TYR A 183 -7.54 42.13 -8.06
C TYR A 183 -6.07 41.77 -8.37
N CYS A 184 -5.82 41.07 -9.47
CA CYS A 184 -4.49 40.70 -9.99
C CYS A 184 -4.42 41.10 -11.46
#